data_AF-A0A7J3MX57-F1
#
_entry.id   AF-A0A7J3MX57-F1
#
_cell.length_a   1.000
_cell.length_b   1.000
_cell.length_c   1.000
_cell.angle_alpha   90.00
_cell.angle_beta   90.00
_cell.angle_gamma   90.00
#
_symmetry.space_group_name_H-M   'P 1'
#
loop_
_entity.id
_entity.type
_entity.pdbx_description
1 polymer ?
#
loop_
_entity_poly.entity_id
_entity_poly.type
_entity_poly.pdbx_seq_one_letter_code
_entity_poly.pdbx_strand_id
1 'polypeptide(L)' 'MPTISFRMDSIRAERYNFDPIQHLNINMNIMFSKPIKKDNTHIVEFIVKIDCIPPIASINLKGAVYIT' A
#
# COMPACT_ATOMS: atom_id res chain seq x y z
N MET A 1 24.23 -7.18 8.89
CA MET A 1 23.10 -7.22 7.94
C MET A 1 22.01 -6.33 8.51
N PRO A 2 21.46 -5.40 7.73
CA PRO A 2 20.35 -4.56 8.21
C PRO A 2 19.12 -5.44 8.46
N THR A 3 18.42 -5.17 9.56
CA THR A 3 17.14 -5.79 9.88
C THR A 3 16.04 -4.94 9.26
N ILE A 4 15.23 -5.54 8.38
CA ILE A 4 14.09 -4.88 7.73
C ILE A 4 12.81 -5.41 8.36
N SER A 5 12.00 -4.53 8.94
CA SER A 5 10.69 -4.87 9.50
C SER A 5 9.59 -4.01 8.90
N PHE A 6 8.39 -4.57 8.79
CA PHE A 6 7.23 -3.91 8.21
C PHE A 6 6.15 -3.77 9.28
N ARG A 7 5.52 -2.60 9.36
CA ARG A 7 4.34 -2.36 10.19
C ARG A 7 3.22 -1.83 9.31
N MET A 8 2.09 -2.54 9.30
CA MET A 8 0.86 -2.06 8.67
C MET A 8 0.09 -1.18 9.64
N ASP A 9 -0.21 0.04 9.19
CA ASP A 9 -1.00 0.99 9.96
C ASP A 9 -2.48 0.94 9.57
N SER A 10 -2.76 0.77 8.28
CA SER A 10 -4.14 0.65 7.82
C SER A 10 -4.24 -0.18 6.55
N ILE A 11 -5.31 -0.98 6.50
CA ILE A 11 -5.75 -1.69 5.30
C ILE A 11 -7.22 -1.33 5.11
N ARG A 12 -7.55 -0.70 3.99
CA ARG A 12 -8.93 -0.41 3.59
C ARG A 12 -9.19 -1.07 2.25
N ALA A 13 -10.11 -2.02 2.23
CA ALA A 13 -10.58 -2.66 1.02
C ALA A 13 -12.06 -2.35 0.84
N GLU A 14 -12.41 -1.84 -0.33
CA GLU A 14 -13.79 -1.51 -0.70
C GLU A 14 -14.15 -2.25 -1.96
N ARG A 15 -15.38 -2.76 -2.01
CA ARG A 15 -15.95 -3.35 -3.20
C ARG A 15 -17.26 -2.64 -3.50
N TYR A 16 -17.36 -2.12 -4.71
CA TYR A 16 -18.47 -1.28 -5.17
C TYR A 16 -19.44 -2.05 -6.07
N ASN A 17 -18.97 -3.08 -6.80
CA ASN A 17 -19.82 -3.89 -7.68
C ASN A 17 -19.53 -5.41 -7.56
N PHE A 18 -20.57 -6.22 -7.72
CA PHE A 18 -20.55 -7.68 -7.74
C PHE A 18 -20.84 -8.27 -9.12
N ASP A 19 -21.29 -7.44 -10.07
CA ASP A 19 -21.60 -7.88 -11.41
C ASP A 19 -20.34 -8.41 -12.13
N PRO A 20 -20.49 -9.49 -12.91
CA PRO A 20 -19.41 -9.97 -13.75
C PRO A 20 -19.10 -8.93 -14.83
N ILE A 21 -17.81 -8.72 -15.06
CA ILE A 21 -17.30 -7.82 -16.08
C ILE A 21 -16.46 -8.60 -17.09
N GLN A 22 -16.52 -8.18 -18.35
CA GLN A 22 -15.79 -8.85 -19.42
C GLN A 22 -14.27 -8.57 -19.36
N HIS A 23 -13.89 -7.37 -18.91
CA HIS A 23 -12.50 -6.94 -18.83
C HIS A 23 -12.25 -6.18 -17.54
N LEU A 24 -11.25 -6.64 -16.77
CA LEU A 24 -10.79 -6.01 -15.54
C LEU A 24 -9.43 -5.38 -15.77
N ASN A 25 -9.31 -4.09 -15.52
CA ASN A 25 -8.02 -3.41 -15.46
C ASN A 25 -7.64 -3.16 -14.00
N ILE A 26 -6.42 -3.53 -13.61
CA ILE A 26 -5.92 -3.35 -12.24
C ILE A 26 -4.77 -2.35 -12.28
N ASN A 27 -4.96 -1.19 -11.67
CA ASN A 27 -3.93 -0.18 -11.53
C ASN A 27 -3.36 -0.23 -10.12
N MET A 28 -2.05 -0.45 -10.01
CA MET A 28 -1.32 -0.42 -8.75
C MET A 28 -0.42 0.82 -8.71
N ASN A 29 -0.57 1.64 -7.67
CA ASN A 29 0.28 2.79 -7.40
C ASN A 29 0.95 2.59 -6.03
N ILE A 30 2.28 2.70 -6.00
CA ILE A 30 3.09 2.57 -4.80
C ILE A 30 3.83 3.89 -4.61
N MET A 31 3.64 4.51 -3.45
CA MET A 31 4.32 5.73 -3.05
C MET A 31 5.12 5.48 -1.79
N PHE A 32 6.34 6.02 -1.74
CA PHE A 32 7.21 6.00 -0.57
C PHE A 32 7.41 7.42 -0.08
N SER A 33 7.41 7.62 1.23
CA SER A 33 7.75 8.90 1.83
C SER A 33 9.26 9.12 1.82
N LYS A 34 9.67 10.36 2.07
CA LYS A 34 11.09 10.68 2.30
C LYS A 34 11.57 9.90 3.53
N PRO A 35 12.69 9.15 3.45
CA PRO A 35 13.22 8.44 4.60
C PRO A 35 13.50 9.36 5.78
N ILE A 36 13.08 8.95 6.98
CA ILE A 36 13.32 9.65 8.24
C ILE A 36 14.28 8.81 9.07
N LYS A 37 15.37 9.41 9.56
CA LYS A 37 16.26 8.77 10.52
C LYS A 37 15.79 9.09 11.94
N LYS A 38 15.52 8.07 12.74
CA LYS A 38 15.20 8.18 14.16
C LYS A 38 16.15 7.28 14.94
N ASP A 39 17.02 7.88 15.74
CA ASP A 39 18.11 7.21 16.45
C ASP A 39 18.99 6.40 15.48
N ASN A 40 19.00 5.06 15.63
CA ASN A 40 19.73 4.14 14.76
C ASN A 40 18.82 3.43 13.73
N THR A 41 17.57 3.88 13.57
CA THR A 41 16.58 3.29 12.65
C THR A 41 16.27 4.26 11.52
N HIS A 42 16.21 3.76 10.28
CA HIS A 42 15.63 4.50 9.16
C HIS A 42 14.20 4.03 8.94
N ILE A 43 13.28 4.99 8.83
CA ILE A 43 11.86 4.74 8.66
C ILE A 43 11.45 5.25 7.28
N VAL A 44 10.78 4.41 6.51
CA VAL A 44 10.19 4.77 5.21
C VAL A 44 8.72 4.41 5.26
N GLU A 45 7.84 5.42 5.20
CA GLU A 45 6.41 5.17 5.11
C GLU A 45 6.05 4.87 3.67
N PHE A 46 5.00 4.09 3.47
CA PHE A 46 4.51 3.76 2.16
C PHE A 46 3.00 3.70 2.09
N ILE A 47 2.49 3.98 0.90
CA ILE A 47 1.09 3.84 0.54
C ILE A 47 1.03 2.98 -0.73
N VAL A 48 0.23 1.92 -0.69
CA VAL A 48 -0.10 1.12 -1.87
C VAL A 48 -1.59 1.29 -2.16
N LYS A 49 -1.92 1.74 -3.37
CA LYS A 49 -3.29 1.86 -3.87
C LYS A 49 -3.48 0.92 -5.05
N ILE A 50 -4.48 0.07 -4.97
CA ILE A 50 -4.87 -0.87 -6.02
C ILE A 50 -6.31 -0.51 -6.42
N ASP A 51 -6.52 -0.07 -7.64
CA ASP A 51 -7.83 0.26 -8.17
C ASP A 51 -8.21 -0.71 -9.30
N CYS A 52 -9.38 -1.33 -9.18
CA CYS A 52 -9.97 -2.20 -10.18
C CYS A 52 -10.95 -1.38 -11.04
N ILE A 53 -10.69 -1.27 -12.35
CA ILE A 53 -11.48 -0.50 -13.32
C ILE A 53 -12.19 -1.44 -14.32
N PRO A 54 -13.48 -1.24 -14.65
CA PRO A 54 -14.42 -0.24 -14.09
C PRO A 54 -14.53 -0.36 -12.56
N PRO A 55 -14.91 0.70 -11.81
CA PRO A 55 -14.72 0.78 -10.36
C PRO A 55 -15.47 -0.32 -9.62
N ILE A 56 -14.82 -1.48 -9.48
CA ILE A 56 -15.36 -2.69 -8.86
C ILE A 56 -14.87 -2.79 -7.43
N ALA A 57 -13.60 -2.45 -7.22
CA ALA A 57 -12.97 -2.50 -5.93
C ALA A 57 -11.80 -1.52 -5.87
N SER A 58 -11.46 -1.09 -4.66
CA SER A 58 -10.24 -0.34 -4.37
C SER A 58 -9.64 -0.86 -3.07
N ILE A 59 -8.32 -1.03 -3.05
CA ILE A 59 -7.56 -1.44 -1.87
C ILE A 59 -6.51 -0.37 -1.60
N ASN A 60 -6.47 0.13 -0.37
CA ASN A 60 -5.50 1.10 0.11
C ASN A 60 -4.78 0.50 1.32
N LEU A 61 -3.47 0.38 1.20
CA LEU A 61 -2.58 -0.07 2.27
C LEU A 61 -1.72 1.12 2.67
N LYS A 62 -1.52 1.30 3.98
CA LYS A 62 -0.55 2.24 4.52
C LYS A 62 0.26 1.55 5.59
N GLY A 63 1.55 1.85 5.63
CA GLY A 63 2.41 1.39 6.69
C GLY A 63 3.81 1.98 6.59
N ALA A 64 4.72 1.39 7.36
CA ALA A 64 6.10 1.81 7.42
C ALA A 64 7.06 0.62 7.38
N VAL A 65 8.22 0.86 6.78
CA VAL A 65 9.39 -0.03 6.80
C VAL A 65 10.41 0.57 7.76
N TYR A 66 10.89 -0.23 8.70
CA TYR A 66 11.95 0.14 9.63
C TYR A 66 13.21 -0.65 9.26
N ILE A 67 14.30 0.08 9.07
CA ILE A 67 15.61 -0.46 8.71
C ILE A 67 16.56 -0.15 9.85
N THR A 68 17.00 -1.19 10.56
CA THR A 68 17.87 -1.14 11.74
C THR A 68 19.21 -1.81 11.48
#